data_AF-A0AAN6VYU2-F1
#
_entry.id   AF-A0AAN6VYU2-F1
#
_cell.length_a   1.000
_cell.length_b   1.000
_cell.length_c   1.000
_cell.angle_alpha   90.00
_cell.angle_beta   90.00
_cell.angle_gamma   90.00
#
_symmetry.space_group_name_H-M   'P 1'
#
loop_
_entity.id
_entity.type
_entity.pdbx_description
1 polymer ?
#
loop_
_entity_poly.entity_id
_entity_poly.type
_entity_poly.pdbx_seq_one_letter_code
_entity_poly.pdbx_strand_id
1 'polypeptide(L)'
;MATDWTNDPKAADKALQEALEDQLKKYPDRFLKEAKSDGKVSFNGDKSPFYAIQSYVWCGMLYPDNDADFQKKLPESRFKPLEVVLPKIYEDTKNALVAVSDSCHKFSSGPMEPVFSYASLVKKYAVNAKTSLGADDGLGAQLKTLTSDKYKNKDSIDDDFEAAKELAKERLEELKSDAKEKETQSDTLRTQLQNFLNETEKNKTVVTALNQKYLSPVTDSGGKQYSNAMVYLNHELADLQKKLKDAKDEADKVTRELKEQEDPKGWKFWATLLSGPTGALDLFLKLKDFKDAWEKWSTQNKDTADIQQCQTTVTALEAQIGDLITRMTKAVEGIRVIQDTFRHLGESLDPVIKAIEKIEKGTSSPLAAIRKSNISHGVQDAVTKYDEIIKEAEDFAKAAQIKVVDA
;
A
#
# COMPACT_ATOMS: atom_id res chain seq x y z
N MET A 1 52.38 -7.92 -30.21
CA MET A 1 51.66 -6.89 -29.44
C MET A 1 51.55 -7.41 -28.03
N ALA A 2 52.20 -6.76 -27.07
CA ALA A 2 52.12 -7.13 -25.66
C ALA A 2 50.75 -6.70 -25.14
N THR A 3 49.91 -7.66 -24.75
CA THR A 3 48.69 -7.40 -23.99
C THR A 3 49.09 -6.89 -22.62
N ASP A 4 48.61 -5.70 -22.28
CA ASP A 4 48.82 -5.02 -21.01
C ASP A 4 48.19 -5.85 -19.88
N TRP A 5 49.02 -6.52 -19.07
CA TRP A 5 48.65 -7.36 -17.93
C TRP A 5 48.48 -6.50 -16.64
N THR A 6 47.71 -5.42 -16.73
CA THR A 6 47.54 -4.45 -15.62
C THR A 6 46.25 -4.63 -14.80
N ASN A 7 45.46 -5.69 -15.04
CA ASN A 7 44.39 -6.05 -14.12
C ASN A 7 44.98 -6.77 -12.90
N ASP A 8 45.15 -6.07 -11.77
CA ASP A 8 45.49 -6.71 -10.50
C ASP A 8 44.40 -7.73 -10.12
N PRO A 9 44.69 -9.04 -10.13
CA PRO A 9 43.71 -10.07 -9.80
C PRO A 9 43.14 -9.88 -8.39
N LYS A 10 43.89 -9.26 -7.47
CA LYS A 10 43.41 -8.94 -6.12
C LYS A 10 42.33 -7.86 -6.12
N ALA A 11 42.39 -6.90 -7.05
CA ALA A 11 41.40 -5.82 -7.15
C ALA A 11 40.07 -6.32 -7.73
N ALA A 12 40.10 -7.19 -8.75
CA ALA A 12 38.91 -7.81 -9.31
C ALA A 12 38.23 -8.76 -8.30
N ASP A 13 39.02 -9.52 -7.54
CA ASP A 13 38.53 -10.44 -6.52
C ASP A 13 37.90 -9.71 -5.32
N LYS A 14 38.52 -8.61 -4.88
CA LYS A 14 37.96 -7.76 -3.83
C LYS A 14 36.65 -7.12 -4.28
N ALA A 15 36.59 -6.63 -5.51
CA ALA A 15 35.37 -6.06 -6.08
C ALA A 15 34.24 -7.08 -6.19
N LEU A 16 34.54 -8.35 -6.53
CA LEU A 16 33.54 -9.42 -6.53
C LEU A 16 33.03 -9.69 -5.11
N GLN A 17 33.91 -9.78 -4.11
CA GLN A 17 33.51 -10.00 -2.72
C GLN A 17 32.62 -8.87 -2.20
N GLU A 18 33.05 -7.61 -2.38
CA GLU A 18 32.29 -6.43 -1.96
C GLU A 18 30.94 -6.37 -2.68
N ALA A 19 30.89 -6.68 -3.98
CA ALA A 19 29.64 -6.71 -4.73
C ALA A 19 28.70 -7.84 -4.29
N LEU A 20 29.19 -9.05 -4.00
CA LEU A 20 28.36 -10.13 -3.47
C LEU A 20 27.79 -9.77 -2.09
N GLU A 21 28.61 -9.19 -1.21
CA GLU A 21 28.19 -8.81 0.14
C GLU A 21 27.21 -7.63 0.13
N ASP A 22 27.49 -6.58 -0.64
CA ASP A 22 26.65 -5.40 -0.64
C ASP A 22 25.36 -5.62 -1.44
N GLN A 23 25.42 -6.33 -2.57
CA GLN A 23 24.28 -6.42 -3.50
C GLN A 23 23.36 -7.62 -3.25
N LEU A 24 23.91 -8.76 -2.86
CA LEU A 24 23.10 -9.98 -2.64
C LEU A 24 22.73 -10.18 -1.18
N LYS A 25 23.45 -9.58 -0.23
CA LYS A 25 23.19 -9.70 1.20
C LYS A 25 22.60 -8.43 1.81
N LYS A 26 23.32 -7.30 1.76
CA LYS A 26 22.89 -6.07 2.47
C LYS A 26 21.75 -5.36 1.76
N TYR A 27 21.81 -5.20 0.44
CA TYR A 27 20.80 -4.39 -0.24
C TYR A 27 19.36 -4.96 -0.15
N PRO A 28 19.15 -6.30 -0.19
CA PRO A 28 17.86 -6.90 0.09
C PRO A 28 17.29 -6.59 1.49
N ASP A 29 18.09 -6.12 2.46
CA ASP A 29 17.59 -5.62 3.76
C ASP A 29 16.54 -4.53 3.60
N ARG A 30 16.55 -3.79 2.49
CA ARG A 30 15.55 -2.73 2.25
C ARG A 30 14.12 -3.27 2.11
N PHE A 31 13.94 -4.56 1.84
CA PHE A 31 12.62 -5.21 1.91
C PHE A 31 12.14 -5.42 3.35
N LEU A 32 13.02 -5.24 4.33
CA LEU A 32 12.76 -5.47 5.74
C LEU A 32 12.99 -4.19 6.57
N LYS A 33 12.43 -4.15 7.77
CA LYS A 33 12.63 -3.11 8.78
C LYS A 33 12.91 -3.77 10.13
N GLU A 34 13.89 -3.28 10.86
CA GLU A 34 14.07 -3.66 12.27
C GLU A 34 12.96 -3.03 13.12
N ALA A 35 12.26 -3.85 13.90
CA ALA A 35 11.29 -3.38 14.87
C ALA A 35 12.01 -2.70 16.04
N LYS A 36 11.56 -1.50 16.41
CA LYS A 36 12.24 -0.58 17.34
C LYS A 36 12.36 -1.07 18.78
N SER A 37 11.71 -2.17 19.17
CA SER A 37 11.52 -2.53 20.59
C SER A 37 11.95 -3.94 21.00
N ASP A 38 12.11 -4.89 20.07
CA ASP A 38 12.49 -6.28 20.38
C ASP A 38 13.53 -6.90 19.45
N GLY A 39 14.08 -6.12 18.50
CA GLY A 39 15.04 -6.59 17.52
C GLY A 39 14.46 -7.56 16.47
N LYS A 40 13.13 -7.74 16.43
CA LYS A 40 12.52 -8.56 15.39
C LYS A 40 12.50 -7.82 14.06
N VAL A 41 12.83 -8.52 13.00
CA VAL A 41 12.75 -8.02 11.64
C VAL A 41 11.32 -8.20 11.13
N SER A 42 10.81 -7.24 10.37
CA SER A 42 9.48 -7.31 9.74
C SER A 42 9.52 -6.78 8.31
N PHE A 43 8.52 -7.10 7.50
CA PHE A 43 8.41 -6.55 6.14
C PHE A 43 8.41 -5.01 6.15
N ASN A 44 9.15 -4.39 5.22
CA ASN A 44 9.20 -2.93 5.04
C ASN A 44 7.96 -2.41 4.30
N GLY A 45 6.80 -2.69 4.90
CA GLY A 45 5.50 -2.22 4.50
C GLY A 45 4.65 -1.97 5.74
N ASP A 46 3.88 -0.89 5.73
CA ASP A 46 2.87 -0.65 6.75
C ASP A 46 1.56 -1.30 6.31
N LYS A 47 1.00 -2.19 7.13
CA LYS A 47 -0.28 -2.88 6.86
C LYS A 47 -1.48 -1.96 7.16
N SER A 48 -1.31 -1.01 8.08
CA SER A 48 -2.40 -0.14 8.57
C SER A 48 -3.07 0.69 7.46
N PRO A 49 -2.32 1.28 6.49
CA PRO A 49 -2.91 1.96 5.35
C PRO A 49 -3.86 1.10 4.52
N PHE A 50 -3.52 -0.16 4.28
CA PHE A 50 -4.29 -1.04 3.40
C PHE A 50 -5.66 -1.33 3.98
N TYR A 51 -5.79 -1.52 5.30
CA TYR A 51 -7.10 -1.71 5.94
C TYR A 51 -8.02 -0.50 5.81
N ALA A 52 -7.48 0.72 5.93
CA ALA A 52 -8.26 1.94 5.76
C ALA A 52 -8.72 2.11 4.31
N ILE A 53 -7.84 1.81 3.34
CA ILE A 53 -8.17 1.82 1.91
C ILE A 53 -9.26 0.79 1.59
N GLN A 54 -9.12 -0.45 2.06
CA GLN A 54 -10.10 -1.53 1.90
C GLN A 54 -11.47 -1.10 2.43
N SER A 55 -11.49 -0.56 3.65
CA SER A 55 -12.71 -0.10 4.29
C SER A 55 -13.35 1.01 3.48
N TYR A 56 -12.59 2.03 3.06
CA TYR A 56 -13.10 3.13 2.24
C TYR A 56 -13.68 2.65 0.91
N VAL A 57 -13.01 1.72 0.23
CA VAL A 57 -13.48 1.18 -1.06
C VAL A 57 -14.81 0.47 -0.88
N TRP A 58 -14.91 -0.50 0.03
CA TRP A 58 -16.16 -1.22 0.29
C TRP A 58 -17.30 -0.30 0.69
N CYS A 59 -16.97 0.70 1.50
CA CYS A 59 -17.92 1.66 2.01
C CYS A 59 -18.41 2.64 0.93
N GLY A 60 -17.50 3.13 0.09
CA GLY A 60 -17.85 4.00 -1.03
C GLY A 60 -18.74 3.29 -2.05
N MET A 61 -18.56 1.99 -2.25
CA MET A 61 -19.42 1.15 -3.10
C MET A 61 -20.85 0.95 -2.56
N LEU A 62 -21.16 1.43 -1.35
CA LEU A 62 -22.54 1.43 -0.83
C LEU A 62 -23.28 2.74 -1.17
N TYR A 63 -22.55 3.78 -1.60
CA TYR A 63 -23.17 4.99 -2.11
C TYR A 63 -23.83 4.74 -3.47
N PRO A 64 -24.74 5.63 -3.91
CA PRO A 64 -25.42 5.42 -5.18
C PRO A 64 -24.45 5.35 -6.36
N ASP A 65 -24.52 4.27 -7.13
CA ASP A 65 -23.54 3.97 -8.19
C ASP A 65 -23.68 4.88 -9.42
N ASN A 66 -24.85 5.49 -9.58
CA ASN A 66 -25.21 6.34 -10.71
C ASN A 66 -26.42 7.22 -10.37
N ASP A 67 -26.72 8.15 -11.28
CA ASP A 67 -27.84 9.08 -11.16
C ASP A 67 -29.20 8.39 -10.95
N ALA A 68 -29.44 7.25 -11.59
CA ALA A 68 -30.71 6.54 -11.48
C ALA A 68 -30.86 5.87 -10.10
N ASP A 69 -29.79 5.25 -9.58
CA ASP A 69 -29.78 4.70 -8.23
C ASP A 69 -29.88 5.80 -7.16
N PHE A 70 -29.23 6.96 -7.41
CA PHE A 70 -29.35 8.11 -6.54
C PHE A 70 -30.80 8.60 -6.46
N GLN A 71 -31.46 8.83 -7.60
CA GLN A 71 -32.86 9.29 -7.63
C GLN A 71 -33.82 8.27 -6.98
N LYS A 72 -33.52 6.97 -7.07
CA LYS A 72 -34.32 5.92 -6.42
C LYS A 72 -34.17 5.95 -4.90
N LYS A 73 -32.93 6.10 -4.39
CA LYS A 73 -32.63 6.11 -2.94
C LYS A 73 -32.97 7.46 -2.28
N LEU A 74 -32.76 8.55 -3.01
CA LEU A 74 -32.85 9.95 -2.57
C LEU A 74 -33.56 10.77 -3.66
N PRO A 75 -34.88 10.66 -3.82
CA PRO A 75 -35.61 11.39 -4.86
C PRO A 75 -35.55 12.90 -4.65
N GLU A 76 -35.45 13.65 -5.75
CA GLU A 76 -35.40 15.13 -5.79
C GLU A 76 -36.55 15.78 -4.99
N SER A 77 -37.73 15.15 -4.95
CA SER A 77 -38.86 15.62 -4.16
C SER A 77 -38.54 15.80 -2.67
N ARG A 78 -37.60 15.01 -2.12
CA ARG A 78 -37.16 15.14 -0.73
C ARG A 78 -36.34 16.40 -0.51
N PHE A 79 -35.56 16.83 -1.51
CA PHE A 79 -34.69 18.01 -1.40
C PHE A 79 -35.43 19.33 -1.63
N LYS A 80 -36.67 19.30 -2.15
CA LYS A 80 -37.48 20.50 -2.42
C LYS A 80 -37.49 21.55 -1.30
N PRO A 81 -37.64 21.19 0.00
CA PRO A 81 -37.60 22.19 1.06
C PRO A 81 -36.24 22.88 1.17
N LEU A 82 -35.15 22.13 0.99
CA LEU A 82 -33.80 22.71 1.00
C LEU A 82 -33.49 23.54 -0.24
N GLU A 83 -33.98 23.15 -1.42
CA GLU A 83 -33.76 23.87 -2.68
C GLU A 83 -34.24 25.33 -2.63
N VAL A 84 -35.21 25.64 -1.76
CA VAL A 84 -35.69 27.01 -1.55
C VAL A 84 -34.63 27.93 -0.94
N VAL A 85 -33.77 27.38 -0.06
CA VAL A 85 -32.78 28.14 0.71
C VAL A 85 -31.33 27.82 0.31
N LEU A 86 -31.12 26.69 -0.36
CA LEU A 86 -29.86 26.19 -0.88
C LEU A 86 -30.09 25.65 -2.30
N PRO A 87 -30.10 26.53 -3.31
CA PRO A 87 -30.26 26.10 -4.69
C PRO A 87 -29.18 25.11 -5.13
N LYS A 88 -29.58 24.08 -5.89
CA LYS A 88 -28.76 22.99 -6.44
C LYS A 88 -28.21 21.99 -5.44
N ILE A 89 -28.68 22.02 -4.19
CA ILE A 89 -28.19 21.08 -3.17
C ILE A 89 -28.44 19.62 -3.54
N TYR A 90 -29.52 19.32 -4.27
CA TYR A 90 -29.80 17.99 -4.80
C TYR A 90 -28.72 17.55 -5.82
N GLU A 91 -28.44 18.38 -6.82
CA GLU A 91 -27.45 18.08 -7.86
C GLU A 91 -26.04 17.95 -7.27
N ASP A 92 -25.66 18.85 -6.36
CA ASP A 92 -24.36 18.83 -5.71
C ASP A 92 -24.17 17.57 -4.86
N THR A 93 -25.20 17.17 -4.10
CA THR A 93 -25.18 15.94 -3.30
C THR A 93 -25.11 14.69 -4.16
N LYS A 94 -25.88 14.64 -5.25
CA LYS A 94 -25.81 13.56 -6.23
C LYS A 94 -24.40 13.41 -6.79
N ASN A 95 -23.85 14.51 -7.32
CA ASN A 95 -22.54 14.50 -7.96
C ASN A 95 -21.44 14.07 -6.98
N ALA A 96 -21.49 14.53 -5.72
CA ALA A 96 -20.51 14.17 -4.71
C ALA A 96 -20.54 12.67 -4.36
N LEU A 97 -21.72 12.12 -4.05
CA LEU A 97 -21.84 10.74 -3.61
C LEU A 97 -21.61 9.74 -4.75
N VAL A 98 -22.12 10.04 -5.96
CA VAL A 98 -21.91 9.20 -7.15
C VAL A 98 -20.44 9.19 -7.55
N ALA A 99 -19.73 10.34 -7.50
CA ALA A 99 -18.30 10.38 -7.82
C ALA A 99 -17.44 9.55 -6.86
N VAL A 100 -17.79 9.53 -5.58
CA VAL A 100 -17.12 8.67 -4.58
C VAL A 100 -17.42 7.20 -4.86
N SER A 101 -18.68 6.85 -5.14
CA SER A 101 -19.05 5.46 -5.49
C SER A 101 -18.29 4.97 -6.72
N ASP A 102 -18.31 5.75 -7.80
CA ASP A 102 -17.65 5.42 -9.07
C ASP A 102 -16.14 5.20 -8.91
N SER A 103 -15.45 6.09 -8.16
CA SER A 103 -14.01 5.92 -7.87
C SER A 103 -13.72 4.63 -7.09
N CYS A 104 -14.54 4.32 -6.07
CA CYS A 104 -14.40 3.09 -5.30
C CYS A 104 -14.68 1.83 -6.12
N HIS A 105 -15.72 1.83 -6.97
CA HIS A 105 -16.01 0.72 -7.88
C HIS A 105 -14.90 0.50 -8.91
N LYS A 106 -14.37 1.57 -9.51
CA LYS A 106 -13.24 1.50 -10.45
C LYS A 106 -12.00 0.91 -9.80
N PHE A 107 -11.69 1.30 -8.57
CA PHE A 107 -10.55 0.75 -7.85
C PHE A 107 -10.78 -0.72 -7.42
N SER A 108 -11.98 -1.05 -6.94
CA SER A 108 -12.34 -2.41 -6.51
C SER A 108 -12.30 -3.42 -7.66
N SER A 109 -12.81 -3.05 -8.84
CA SER A 109 -12.97 -3.95 -9.99
C SER A 109 -11.67 -4.30 -10.73
N GLY A 110 -10.53 -3.71 -10.37
CA GLY A 110 -9.26 -4.03 -11.02
C GLY A 110 -8.04 -3.79 -10.13
N PRO A 111 -7.67 -2.53 -9.84
CA PRO A 111 -6.45 -2.19 -9.10
C PRO A 111 -6.29 -2.77 -7.69
N MET A 112 -7.39 -3.00 -6.98
CA MET A 112 -7.37 -3.32 -5.55
C MET A 112 -6.62 -4.62 -5.23
N GLU A 113 -7.00 -5.75 -5.82
CA GLU A 113 -6.35 -7.03 -5.51
C GLU A 113 -4.84 -7.03 -5.81
N PRO A 114 -4.37 -6.55 -6.99
CA PRO A 114 -2.96 -6.43 -7.28
C PRO A 114 -2.20 -5.51 -6.31
N VAL A 115 -2.76 -4.34 -5.97
CA VAL A 115 -2.13 -3.38 -5.04
C VAL A 115 -1.97 -4.00 -3.65
N PHE A 116 -2.94 -4.75 -3.18
CA PHE A 116 -2.90 -5.39 -1.86
C PHE A 116 -1.99 -6.64 -1.84
N SER A 117 -1.71 -7.18 -3.02
CA SER A 117 -0.82 -8.32 -3.21
C SER A 117 0.61 -7.91 -3.60
N TYR A 118 1.01 -6.64 -3.44
CA TYR A 118 2.35 -6.17 -3.85
C TYR A 118 3.50 -6.92 -3.15
N ALA A 119 3.32 -7.36 -1.91
CA ALA A 119 4.29 -8.21 -1.20
C ALA A 119 4.54 -9.55 -1.92
N SER A 120 3.59 -10.03 -2.74
CA SER A 120 3.79 -11.21 -3.58
C SER A 120 4.88 -11.02 -4.64
N LEU A 121 5.13 -9.78 -5.10
CA LEU A 121 6.21 -9.47 -6.02
C LEU A 121 7.56 -9.70 -5.35
N VAL A 122 7.72 -9.21 -4.12
CA VAL A 122 8.91 -9.41 -3.29
C VAL A 122 9.13 -10.89 -3.01
N LYS A 123 8.08 -11.61 -2.61
CA LYS A 123 8.15 -13.05 -2.42
C LYS A 123 8.60 -13.79 -3.68
N LYS A 124 7.99 -13.50 -4.83
CA LYS A 124 8.33 -14.17 -6.10
C LYS A 124 9.80 -13.96 -6.47
N TYR A 125 10.27 -12.71 -6.38
CA TYR A 125 11.66 -12.39 -6.61
C TYR A 125 12.58 -13.10 -5.61
N ALA A 126 12.25 -13.08 -4.31
CA ALA A 126 13.07 -13.71 -3.28
C ALA A 126 13.15 -15.23 -3.44
N VAL A 127 12.08 -15.89 -3.87
CA VAL A 127 12.10 -17.33 -4.22
C VAL A 127 13.04 -17.57 -5.40
N ASN A 128 12.94 -16.77 -6.46
CA ASN A 128 13.82 -16.89 -7.62
C ASN A 128 15.28 -16.63 -7.28
N ALA A 129 15.56 -15.59 -6.47
CA ALA A 129 16.88 -15.27 -5.95
C ALA A 129 17.45 -16.41 -5.11
N LYS A 130 16.67 -16.95 -4.17
CA LYS A 130 17.09 -18.10 -3.36
C LYS A 130 17.50 -19.28 -4.23
N THR A 131 16.68 -19.65 -5.22
CA THR A 131 16.98 -20.76 -6.12
C THR A 131 18.21 -20.48 -6.99
N SER A 132 18.28 -19.30 -7.61
CA SER A 132 19.39 -18.90 -8.49
C SER A 132 20.73 -18.83 -7.75
N LEU A 133 20.71 -18.57 -6.44
CA LEU A 133 21.91 -18.50 -5.60
C LEU A 133 22.30 -19.86 -5.00
N GLY A 134 21.32 -20.61 -4.49
CA GLY A 134 21.55 -21.76 -3.60
C GLY A 134 21.25 -23.15 -4.17
N ALA A 135 20.71 -23.26 -5.39
CA ALA A 135 20.49 -24.57 -6.03
C ALA A 135 21.81 -25.28 -6.36
N ASP A 136 21.75 -26.59 -6.61
CA ASP A 136 22.92 -27.42 -6.94
C ASP A 136 23.64 -26.96 -8.24
N ASP A 137 22.92 -26.25 -9.11
CA ASP A 137 23.41 -25.60 -10.33
C ASP A 137 23.41 -24.06 -10.23
N GLY A 138 23.11 -23.50 -9.06
CA GLY A 138 23.04 -22.08 -8.79
C GLY A 138 24.41 -21.39 -8.65
N LEU A 139 24.40 -20.08 -8.46
CA LEU A 139 25.61 -19.24 -8.41
C LEU A 139 26.65 -19.75 -7.40
N GLY A 140 26.23 -20.22 -6.22
CA GLY A 140 27.14 -20.78 -5.22
C GLY A 140 27.92 -21.99 -5.72
N ALA A 141 27.25 -22.90 -6.45
CA ALA A 141 27.88 -24.08 -7.03
C ALA A 141 28.86 -23.68 -8.15
N GLN A 142 28.47 -22.75 -9.02
CA GLN A 142 29.33 -22.27 -10.11
C GLN A 142 30.56 -21.55 -9.58
N LEU A 143 30.41 -20.67 -8.58
CA LEU A 143 31.54 -20.00 -7.95
C LEU A 143 32.48 -20.97 -7.23
N LYS A 144 31.96 -22.07 -6.66
CA LYS A 144 32.78 -23.14 -6.08
C LYS A 144 33.60 -23.89 -7.14
N THR A 145 33.04 -24.10 -8.33
CA THR A 145 33.78 -24.63 -9.48
C THR A 145 34.87 -23.66 -9.93
N LEU A 146 34.53 -22.39 -10.16
CA LEU A 146 35.47 -21.35 -10.59
C LEU A 146 36.61 -21.10 -9.60
N THR A 147 36.38 -21.36 -8.31
CA THR A 147 37.39 -21.22 -7.24
C THR A 147 38.02 -22.54 -6.80
N SER A 148 37.85 -23.61 -7.59
CA SER A 148 38.43 -24.92 -7.31
C SER A 148 39.96 -24.91 -7.39
N ASP A 149 40.61 -25.68 -6.52
CA ASP A 149 42.07 -25.86 -6.52
C ASP A 149 42.60 -26.43 -7.84
N LYS A 150 41.73 -27.10 -8.63
CA LYS A 150 42.00 -27.61 -9.97
C LYS A 150 42.52 -26.51 -10.91
N TYR A 151 42.00 -25.29 -10.80
CA TYR A 151 42.27 -24.19 -11.73
C TYR A 151 43.35 -23.20 -11.25
N LYS A 152 44.17 -23.61 -10.26
CA LYS A 152 45.33 -22.82 -9.80
C LYS A 152 46.37 -22.58 -10.90
N ASN A 153 46.44 -23.49 -11.87
CA ASN A 153 47.32 -23.39 -13.03
C ASN A 153 46.48 -23.08 -14.28
N LYS A 154 46.97 -22.16 -15.11
CA LYS A 154 46.30 -21.71 -16.33
C LYS A 154 46.04 -22.84 -17.34
N ASP A 155 46.92 -23.85 -17.36
CA ASP A 155 46.83 -25.00 -18.27
C ASP A 155 45.78 -26.04 -17.82
N SER A 156 45.21 -25.90 -16.62
CA SER A 156 44.22 -26.84 -16.06
C SER A 156 42.77 -26.47 -16.37
N ILE A 157 42.55 -25.47 -17.24
CA ILE A 157 41.20 -25.01 -17.60
C ILE A 157 40.61 -25.92 -18.66
N ASP A 158 39.38 -26.34 -18.40
CA ASP A 158 38.60 -27.21 -19.26
C ASP A 158 37.16 -26.71 -19.37
N ASP A 159 36.34 -27.48 -20.08
CA ASP A 159 34.96 -27.13 -20.41
C ASP A 159 34.11 -26.87 -19.15
N ASP A 160 34.39 -27.54 -18.03
CA ASP A 160 33.70 -27.33 -16.75
C ASP A 160 33.90 -25.90 -16.21
N PHE A 161 35.09 -25.31 -16.41
CA PHE A 161 35.37 -23.95 -15.97
C PHE A 161 34.61 -22.92 -16.80
N GLU A 162 34.65 -23.07 -18.13
CA GLU A 162 33.96 -22.14 -19.04
C GLU A 162 32.44 -22.29 -18.90
N ALA A 163 31.93 -23.52 -18.72
CA ALA A 163 30.51 -23.76 -18.43
C ALA A 163 30.07 -23.13 -17.11
N ALA A 164 30.86 -23.26 -16.03
CA ALA A 164 30.52 -22.64 -14.75
C ALA A 164 30.49 -21.11 -14.84
N LYS A 165 31.37 -20.52 -15.66
CA LYS A 165 31.40 -19.08 -15.89
C LYS A 165 30.14 -18.59 -16.62
N GLU A 166 29.75 -19.28 -17.69
CA GLU A 166 28.54 -18.93 -18.44
C GLU A 166 27.27 -19.15 -17.62
N LEU A 167 27.16 -20.27 -16.89
CA LEU A 167 26.02 -20.51 -15.98
C LEU A 167 25.94 -19.48 -14.87
N ALA A 168 27.07 -19.08 -14.26
CA ALA A 168 27.07 -18.03 -13.24
C ALA A 168 26.56 -16.69 -13.78
N LYS A 169 26.92 -16.35 -15.02
CA LYS A 169 26.41 -15.14 -15.71
C LYS A 169 24.92 -15.25 -16.00
N GLU A 170 24.49 -16.39 -16.54
CA GLU A 170 23.08 -16.65 -16.85
C GLU A 170 22.21 -16.46 -15.60
N ARG A 171 22.60 -17.03 -14.46
CA ARG A 171 21.88 -16.85 -13.18
C ARG A 171 21.79 -15.38 -12.74
N LEU A 172 22.84 -14.59 -12.93
CA LEU A 172 22.82 -13.17 -12.56
C LEU A 172 21.97 -12.34 -13.54
N GLU A 173 22.00 -12.66 -14.84
CA GLU A 173 21.16 -12.01 -15.85
C GLU A 173 19.68 -12.36 -15.67
N GLU A 174 19.36 -13.60 -15.27
CA GLU A 174 18.01 -14.01 -14.88
C GLU A 174 17.50 -13.17 -13.70
N LEU A 175 18.30 -13.02 -12.64
CA LEU A 175 17.94 -12.20 -11.48
C LEU A 175 17.79 -10.72 -11.84
N LYS A 176 18.66 -10.19 -12.69
CA LYS A 176 18.56 -8.83 -13.21
C LYS A 176 17.27 -8.61 -14.00
N SER A 177 16.93 -9.55 -14.88
CA SER A 177 15.70 -9.49 -15.67
C SER A 177 14.46 -9.55 -14.78
N ASP A 178 14.45 -10.46 -13.80
CA ASP A 178 13.34 -10.58 -12.84
C ASP A 178 13.20 -9.31 -11.99
N ALA A 179 14.29 -8.74 -11.49
CA ALA A 179 14.28 -7.47 -10.75
C ALA A 179 13.62 -6.34 -11.58
N LYS A 180 13.99 -6.22 -12.85
CA LYS A 180 13.41 -5.21 -13.76
C LYS A 180 11.93 -5.45 -14.06
N GLU A 181 11.51 -6.70 -14.20
CA GLU A 181 10.10 -7.06 -14.33
C GLU A 181 9.32 -6.64 -13.07
N LYS A 182 9.85 -6.94 -11.88
CA LYS A 182 9.20 -6.60 -10.60
C LYS A 182 9.22 -5.11 -10.29
N GLU A 183 10.23 -4.38 -10.75
CA GLU A 183 10.24 -2.91 -10.76
C GLU A 183 9.04 -2.38 -11.57
N THR A 184 8.86 -2.85 -12.81
CA THR A 184 7.79 -2.41 -13.72
C THR A 184 6.41 -2.73 -13.15
N GLN A 185 6.25 -3.93 -12.57
CA GLN A 185 5.01 -4.33 -11.90
C GLN A 185 4.74 -3.43 -10.68
N SER A 186 5.76 -3.16 -9.86
CA SER A 186 5.63 -2.29 -8.69
C SER A 186 5.29 -0.84 -9.07
N ASP A 187 5.85 -0.31 -10.16
CA ASP A 187 5.50 1.02 -10.68
C ASP A 187 4.05 1.09 -11.17
N THR A 188 3.56 0.02 -11.79
CA THR A 188 2.15 -0.10 -12.20
C THR A 188 1.23 -0.04 -10.98
N LEU A 189 1.52 -0.82 -9.93
CA LEU A 189 0.74 -0.81 -8.68
C LEU A 189 0.78 0.56 -7.99
N ARG A 190 1.97 1.18 -7.93
CA ARG A 190 2.17 2.53 -7.38
C ARG A 190 1.31 3.55 -8.12
N THR A 191 1.34 3.52 -9.45
CA THR A 191 0.60 4.45 -10.31
C THR A 191 -0.91 4.25 -10.16
N GLN A 192 -1.39 3.01 -10.09
CA GLN A 192 -2.79 2.70 -9.84
C GLN A 192 -3.27 3.26 -8.49
N LEU A 193 -2.50 3.04 -7.41
CA LEU A 193 -2.84 3.59 -6.10
C LEU A 193 -2.74 5.12 -6.06
N GLN A 194 -1.74 5.70 -6.73
CA GLN A 194 -1.60 7.16 -6.85
C GLN A 194 -2.79 7.79 -7.59
N ASN A 195 -3.27 7.16 -8.66
CA ASN A 195 -4.45 7.65 -9.38
C ASN A 195 -5.69 7.64 -8.48
N PHE A 196 -5.88 6.57 -7.71
CA PHE A 196 -6.98 6.49 -6.74
C PHE A 196 -6.85 7.54 -5.62
N LEU A 197 -5.64 7.79 -5.14
CA LEU A 197 -5.36 8.89 -4.20
C LEU A 197 -5.74 10.24 -4.81
N ASN A 198 -5.34 10.53 -6.04
CA ASN A 198 -5.66 11.79 -6.72
C ASN A 198 -7.17 11.97 -6.92
N GLU A 199 -7.91 10.89 -7.22
CA GLU A 199 -9.38 10.92 -7.28
C GLU A 199 -9.99 11.18 -5.90
N THR A 200 -9.46 10.54 -4.86
CA THR A 200 -9.89 10.74 -3.47
C THR A 200 -9.65 12.19 -3.01
N GLU A 201 -8.54 12.80 -3.40
CA GLU A 201 -8.26 14.23 -3.13
C GLU A 201 -9.26 15.17 -3.82
N LYS A 202 -9.63 14.88 -5.08
CA LYS A 202 -10.67 15.63 -5.78
C LYS A 202 -12.02 15.48 -5.09
N ASN A 203 -12.37 14.24 -4.71
CA ASN A 203 -13.60 13.94 -3.97
C ASN A 203 -13.63 14.69 -2.64
N LYS A 204 -12.51 14.80 -1.91
CA LYS A 204 -12.41 15.61 -0.70
C LYS A 204 -12.81 17.06 -0.93
N THR A 205 -12.31 17.71 -1.99
CA THR A 205 -12.67 19.10 -2.29
C THR A 205 -14.17 19.26 -2.50
N VAL A 206 -14.79 18.35 -3.26
CA VAL A 206 -16.24 18.37 -3.52
C VAL A 206 -17.04 18.12 -2.25
N VAL A 207 -16.67 17.11 -1.46
CA VAL A 207 -17.33 16.74 -0.20
C VAL A 207 -17.20 17.85 0.85
N THR A 208 -16.02 18.46 1.00
CA THR A 208 -15.82 19.61 1.90
C THR A 208 -16.68 20.79 1.48
N ALA A 209 -16.72 21.14 0.19
CA ALA A 209 -17.56 22.24 -0.29
C ALA A 209 -19.05 21.95 -0.04
N LEU A 210 -19.50 20.71 -0.27
CA LEU A 210 -20.87 20.29 0.01
C LEU A 210 -21.19 20.36 1.51
N ASN A 211 -20.30 19.86 2.38
CA ASN A 211 -20.51 19.91 3.82
C ASN A 211 -20.56 21.35 4.32
N GLN A 212 -19.71 22.24 3.79
CA GLN A 212 -19.77 23.67 4.07
C GLN A 212 -21.10 24.28 3.65
N LYS A 213 -21.67 23.91 2.49
CA LYS A 213 -23.00 24.37 2.08
C LYS A 213 -24.08 23.95 3.07
N TYR A 214 -24.08 22.69 3.51
CA TYR A 214 -25.02 22.18 4.51
C TYR A 214 -24.91 22.88 5.86
N LEU A 215 -23.70 23.26 6.27
CA LEU A 215 -23.41 23.87 7.57
C LEU A 215 -23.45 25.41 7.56
N SER A 216 -23.53 26.04 6.39
CA SER A 216 -23.58 27.49 6.26
C SER A 216 -24.94 28.05 6.67
N PRO A 217 -25.01 29.25 7.27
CA PRO A 217 -26.27 29.91 7.57
C PRO A 217 -27.16 30.04 6.34
N VAL A 218 -28.46 29.83 6.52
CA VAL A 218 -29.46 29.95 5.45
C VAL A 218 -30.54 30.96 5.86
N THR A 219 -31.14 31.62 4.88
CA THR A 219 -32.23 32.57 5.08
C THR A 219 -33.45 32.09 4.31
N ASP A 220 -34.61 31.99 4.97
CA ASP A 220 -35.84 31.61 4.30
C ASP A 220 -36.43 32.74 3.46
N SER A 221 -37.48 32.44 2.69
CA SER A 221 -38.19 33.43 1.86
C SER A 221 -38.86 34.54 2.68
N GLY A 222 -39.03 34.36 3.99
CA GLY A 222 -39.56 35.37 4.93
C GLY A 222 -38.48 36.25 5.55
N GLY A 223 -37.20 36.05 5.22
CA GLY A 223 -36.07 36.79 5.79
C GLY A 223 -35.58 36.28 7.14
N LYS A 224 -36.10 35.16 7.64
CA LYS A 224 -35.64 34.56 8.90
C LYS A 224 -34.34 33.80 8.66
N GLN A 225 -33.33 34.09 9.49
CA GLN A 225 -32.04 33.43 9.44
C GLN A 225 -31.99 32.19 10.32
N TYR A 226 -31.34 31.15 9.82
CA TYR A 226 -31.09 29.89 10.49
C TYR A 226 -29.59 29.63 10.49
N SER A 227 -29.07 29.02 11.55
CA SER A 227 -27.64 28.75 11.68
C SER A 227 -27.11 27.79 10.62
N ASN A 228 -27.96 26.91 10.09
CA ASN A 228 -27.67 26.07 8.93
C ASN A 228 -28.93 25.46 8.31
N ALA A 229 -28.75 24.74 7.19
CA ALA A 229 -29.79 24.07 6.42
C ALA A 229 -30.68 23.14 7.24
N MET A 230 -30.13 22.50 8.28
CA MET A 230 -30.85 21.54 9.10
C MET A 230 -31.67 22.14 10.20
N VAL A 231 -31.16 23.20 10.80
CA VAL A 231 -31.97 24.01 11.73
C VAL A 231 -33.14 24.65 11.00
N TYR A 232 -32.98 24.94 9.69
CA TYR A 232 -34.08 25.33 8.82
C TYR A 232 -35.10 24.20 8.60
N LEU A 233 -34.66 22.98 8.28
CA LEU A 233 -35.56 21.83 8.11
C LEU A 233 -36.28 21.41 9.40
N ASN A 234 -35.59 21.49 10.55
CA ASN A 234 -36.21 21.34 11.86
C ASN A 234 -35.35 22.01 12.94
N HIS A 235 -35.90 22.95 13.69
CA HIS A 235 -35.21 23.61 14.80
C HIS A 235 -34.72 22.66 15.92
N GLU A 236 -35.37 21.49 16.12
CA GLU A 236 -34.97 20.46 17.09
C GLU A 236 -33.67 19.73 16.69
N LEU A 237 -33.19 19.91 15.45
CA LEU A 237 -31.92 19.33 14.97
C LEU A 237 -30.67 20.03 15.54
N ALA A 238 -30.80 21.23 16.10
CA ALA A 238 -29.66 21.97 16.64
C ALA A 238 -28.95 21.21 17.79
N ASP A 239 -29.72 20.56 18.66
CA ASP A 239 -29.17 19.74 19.75
C ASP A 239 -28.57 18.42 19.24
N LEU A 240 -29.14 17.82 18.19
CA LEU A 240 -28.60 16.65 17.52
C LEU A 240 -27.27 16.95 16.81
N GLN A 241 -27.14 18.12 16.18
CA GLN A 241 -25.88 18.56 15.56
C GLN A 241 -24.76 18.81 16.57
N LYS A 242 -25.08 19.37 17.73
CA LYS A 242 -24.11 19.52 18.82
C LYS A 242 -23.59 18.16 19.28
N LYS A 243 -24.49 17.19 19.50
CA LYS A 243 -24.14 15.81 19.85
C LYS A 243 -23.36 15.09 18.74
N LEU A 244 -23.66 15.37 17.46
CA LEU A 244 -22.91 14.84 16.31
C LEU A 244 -21.45 15.33 16.32
N LYS A 245 -21.24 16.60 16.67
CA LYS A 245 -19.90 17.19 16.80
C LYS A 245 -19.11 16.53 17.94
N ASP A 246 -19.72 16.35 19.11
CA ASP A 246 -19.09 15.68 20.26
C ASP A 246 -18.76 14.21 19.94
N ALA A 247 -19.64 13.53 19.18
CA ALA A 247 -19.41 12.17 18.72
C ALA A 247 -18.28 12.07 17.69
N LYS A 248 -18.11 13.07 16.83
CA LYS A 248 -16.97 13.19 15.92
C LYS A 248 -15.66 13.33 16.69
N ASP A 249 -15.64 14.17 17.73
CA ASP A 249 -14.45 14.38 18.56
C ASP A 249 -14.07 13.10 19.33
N GLU A 250 -15.04 12.33 19.82
CA GLU A 250 -14.79 11.02 20.45
C GLU A 250 -14.34 9.96 19.43
N ALA A 251 -14.90 9.95 18.21
CA ALA A 251 -14.44 9.07 17.14
C ALA A 251 -12.99 9.38 16.73
N ASP A 252 -12.62 10.66 16.65
CA ASP A 252 -11.25 11.10 16.38
C ASP A 252 -10.29 10.70 17.51
N LYS A 253 -10.74 10.73 18.76
CA LYS A 253 -9.99 10.25 19.92
C LYS A 253 -9.80 8.73 19.91
N VAL A 254 -10.85 7.95 19.68
CA VAL A 254 -10.76 6.48 19.53
C VAL A 254 -9.87 6.11 18.35
N THR A 255 -9.93 6.86 17.25
CA THR A 255 -9.03 6.68 16.09
C THR A 255 -7.56 6.93 16.46
N ARG A 256 -7.28 7.92 17.32
CA ARG A 256 -5.93 8.13 17.87
C ARG A 256 -5.49 6.99 18.78
N GLU A 257 -6.36 6.51 19.65
CA GLU A 257 -6.05 5.40 20.57
C GLU A 257 -5.81 4.08 19.80
N LEU A 258 -6.57 3.83 18.73
CA LEU A 258 -6.36 2.68 17.83
C LEU A 258 -5.08 2.79 16.98
N LYS A 259 -4.59 4.02 16.68
CA LYS A 259 -3.29 4.24 16.02
C LYS A 259 -2.12 3.73 16.86
N GLU A 260 -2.25 3.67 18.18
CA GLU A 260 -1.16 3.27 19.08
C GLU A 260 -1.05 1.75 19.29
N GLN A 261 -2.06 0.95 18.88
CA GLN A 261 -2.11 -0.47 19.21
C GLN A 261 -1.89 -1.46 18.04
N GLU A 262 -1.69 -1.00 16.80
CA GLU A 262 -1.55 -1.88 15.61
C GLU A 262 -2.64 -3.00 15.50
N ASP A 263 -3.84 -2.80 16.08
CA ASP A 263 -4.85 -3.86 16.22
C ASP A 263 -5.63 -4.07 14.90
N PRO A 264 -5.69 -5.31 14.36
CA PRO A 264 -6.59 -5.68 13.27
C PRO A 264 -8.02 -5.18 13.47
N LYS A 265 -8.53 -5.10 14.71
CA LYS A 265 -9.91 -4.64 15.02
C LYS A 265 -10.24 -3.23 14.56
N GLY A 266 -9.26 -2.41 14.19
CA GLY A 266 -9.49 -1.11 13.54
C GLY A 266 -10.32 -1.23 12.25
N TRP A 267 -10.28 -2.37 11.55
CA TRP A 267 -11.09 -2.61 10.35
C TRP A 267 -12.59 -2.51 10.62
N LYS A 268 -13.09 -2.97 11.78
CA LYS A 268 -14.52 -2.87 12.13
C LYS A 268 -14.94 -1.43 12.39
N PHE A 269 -14.06 -0.62 12.96
CA PHE A 269 -14.29 0.81 13.17
C PHE A 269 -14.42 1.52 11.82
N TRP A 270 -13.47 1.32 10.91
CA TRP A 270 -13.50 1.91 9.56
C TRP A 270 -14.66 1.39 8.71
N ALA A 271 -14.94 0.09 8.74
CA ALA A 271 -16.07 -0.52 8.03
C ALA A 271 -17.42 -0.03 8.57
N THR A 272 -17.55 0.22 9.88
CA THR A 272 -18.79 0.80 10.43
C THR A 272 -18.89 2.29 10.10
N LEU A 273 -17.80 3.05 10.27
CA LEU A 273 -17.80 4.51 10.11
C LEU A 273 -18.06 4.96 8.67
N LEU A 274 -17.62 4.18 7.68
CA LEU A 274 -17.67 4.57 6.28
C LEU A 274 -18.84 3.92 5.50
N SER A 275 -19.55 2.91 6.03
CA SER A 275 -20.49 2.03 5.29
C SER A 275 -21.80 2.67 4.82
N GLY A 276 -21.70 3.72 4.02
CA GLY A 276 -22.82 4.40 3.46
C GLY A 276 -23.61 5.23 4.47
N PRO A 277 -24.80 5.69 4.09
CA PRO A 277 -25.63 6.52 4.95
C PRO A 277 -26.14 5.82 6.21
N THR A 278 -26.24 4.49 6.17
CA THR A 278 -26.67 3.65 7.30
C THR A 278 -25.53 3.36 8.26
N GLY A 279 -24.30 3.16 7.80
CA GLY A 279 -23.14 2.79 8.63
C GLY A 279 -22.64 3.90 9.56
N ALA A 280 -22.43 5.10 8.99
CA ALA A 280 -22.04 6.27 9.78
C ALA A 280 -23.09 6.57 10.86
N LEU A 281 -24.38 6.47 10.48
CA LEU A 281 -25.49 6.59 11.41
C LEU A 281 -25.44 5.49 12.48
N ASP A 282 -25.22 4.23 12.13
CA ASP A 282 -25.12 3.10 13.07
C ASP A 282 -24.02 3.27 14.12
N LEU A 283 -22.90 3.89 13.75
CA LEU A 283 -21.84 4.23 14.70
C LEU A 283 -22.29 5.32 15.67
N PHE A 284 -22.97 6.36 15.18
CA PHE A 284 -23.55 7.39 16.02
C PHE A 284 -24.71 6.85 16.89
N LEU A 285 -25.49 5.89 16.39
CA LEU A 285 -26.54 5.18 17.14
C LEU A 285 -25.97 4.24 18.22
N LYS A 286 -24.67 3.94 18.24
CA LYS A 286 -24.03 3.28 19.39
C LYS A 286 -23.83 4.22 20.58
N LEU A 287 -23.87 5.53 20.36
CA LEU A 287 -23.87 6.52 21.44
C LEU A 287 -25.30 6.72 21.93
N LYS A 288 -25.60 6.22 23.13
CA LYS A 288 -26.96 6.16 23.70
C LYS A 288 -27.71 7.50 23.61
N ASP A 289 -27.04 8.61 23.91
CA ASP A 289 -27.65 9.95 23.91
C ASP A 289 -27.93 10.50 22.50
N PHE A 290 -27.23 10.01 21.48
CA PHE A 290 -27.49 10.32 20.08
C PHE A 290 -28.59 9.40 19.53
N LYS A 291 -28.55 8.10 19.87
CA LYS A 291 -29.59 7.13 19.52
C LYS A 291 -30.97 7.56 19.98
N ASP A 292 -31.10 7.86 21.27
CA ASP A 292 -32.40 8.23 21.86
C ASP A 292 -32.93 9.54 21.26
N ALA A 293 -32.04 10.48 20.91
CA ALA A 293 -32.39 11.71 20.23
C ALA A 293 -32.79 11.47 18.75
N TRP A 294 -32.06 10.61 18.05
CA TRP A 294 -32.29 10.26 16.65
C TRP A 294 -33.58 9.45 16.45
N GLU A 295 -33.81 8.41 17.26
CA GLU A 295 -35.02 7.59 17.18
C GLU A 295 -36.27 8.44 17.47
N LYS A 296 -36.22 9.29 18.50
CA LYS A 296 -37.31 10.22 18.82
C LYS A 296 -37.57 11.20 17.67
N TRP A 297 -36.52 11.76 17.08
CA TRP A 297 -36.60 12.74 16.00
C TRP A 297 -37.06 12.13 14.66
N SER A 298 -36.46 11.03 14.22
CA SER A 298 -36.75 10.37 12.93
C SER A 298 -38.18 9.82 12.85
N THR A 299 -38.75 9.40 13.98
CA THR A 299 -40.14 8.94 14.06
C THR A 299 -41.13 10.08 13.81
N GLN A 300 -40.76 11.31 14.19
CA GLN A 300 -41.58 12.53 14.05
C GLN A 300 -41.32 13.29 12.74
N ASN A 301 -40.21 13.00 12.04
CA ASN A 301 -39.72 13.77 10.89
C ASN A 301 -39.34 12.87 9.70
N LYS A 302 -40.18 11.87 9.39
CA LYS A 302 -39.91 10.86 8.35
C LYS A 302 -39.56 11.46 7.00
N ASP A 303 -40.16 12.60 6.64
CA ASP A 303 -39.98 13.22 5.32
C ASP A 303 -38.62 13.92 5.15
N THR A 304 -37.94 14.27 6.26
CA THR A 304 -36.62 14.93 6.26
C THR A 304 -35.50 14.05 6.81
N ALA A 305 -35.84 12.87 7.35
CA ALA A 305 -34.88 11.93 7.93
C ALA A 305 -33.81 11.47 6.93
N ASP A 306 -34.19 11.19 5.68
CA ASP A 306 -33.26 10.74 4.64
C ASP A 306 -32.24 11.83 4.26
N ILE A 307 -32.66 13.10 4.27
CA ILE A 307 -31.78 14.25 4.00
C ILE A 307 -30.80 14.45 5.15
N GLN A 308 -31.28 14.30 6.39
CA GLN A 308 -30.44 14.36 7.57
C GLN A 308 -29.42 13.23 7.60
N GLN A 309 -29.84 12.02 7.26
CA GLN A 309 -28.94 10.89 7.12
C GLN A 309 -27.88 11.16 6.05
N CYS A 310 -28.27 11.73 4.91
CA CYS A 310 -27.36 12.13 3.85
C CYS A 310 -26.34 13.18 4.32
N GLN A 311 -26.76 14.23 5.02
CA GLN A 311 -25.81 15.20 5.57
C GLN A 311 -24.86 14.58 6.59
N THR A 312 -25.37 13.77 7.53
CA THR A 312 -24.53 13.04 8.50
C THR A 312 -23.45 12.23 7.79
N THR A 313 -23.80 11.62 6.66
CA THR A 313 -22.89 10.88 5.80
C THR A 313 -21.82 11.78 5.18
N VAL A 314 -22.22 12.91 4.60
CA VAL A 314 -21.30 13.89 4.00
C VAL A 314 -20.33 14.44 5.05
N THR A 315 -20.82 14.76 6.26
CA THR A 315 -19.99 15.21 7.39
C THR A 315 -19.01 14.13 7.85
N ALA A 316 -19.45 12.88 7.95
CA ALA A 316 -18.59 11.76 8.33
C ALA A 316 -17.51 11.49 7.26
N LEU A 317 -17.89 11.51 5.98
CA LEU A 317 -16.97 11.35 4.86
C LEU A 317 -15.91 12.45 4.84
N GLU A 318 -16.31 13.72 5.03
CA GLU A 318 -15.38 14.85 5.10
C GLU A 318 -14.36 14.69 6.25
N ALA A 319 -14.83 14.26 7.44
CA ALA A 319 -13.97 14.08 8.60
C ALA A 319 -12.85 13.06 8.34
N GLN A 320 -13.15 12.00 7.59
CA GLN A 320 -12.30 10.83 7.46
C GLN A 320 -11.41 10.83 6.20
N ILE A 321 -11.84 11.51 5.13
CA ILE A 321 -11.12 11.50 3.85
C ILE A 321 -9.70 12.10 3.98
N GLY A 322 -9.46 12.99 4.94
CA GLY A 322 -8.13 13.53 5.24
C GLY A 322 -7.14 12.51 5.83
N ASP A 323 -7.58 11.69 6.80
CA ASP A 323 -6.73 10.62 7.37
C ASP A 323 -6.49 9.53 6.32
N LEU A 324 -7.51 9.21 5.51
CA LEU A 324 -7.41 8.28 4.40
C LEU A 324 -6.36 8.70 3.37
N ILE A 325 -6.38 9.96 2.92
CA ILE A 325 -5.38 10.53 2.01
C ILE A 325 -3.97 10.35 2.59
N THR A 326 -3.79 10.68 3.87
CA THR A 326 -2.49 10.51 4.55
C THR A 326 -2.01 9.06 4.53
N ARG A 327 -2.93 8.10 4.73
CA ARG A 327 -2.63 6.67 4.69
C ARG A 327 -2.32 6.18 3.28
N MET A 328 -3.10 6.58 2.29
CA MET A 328 -2.84 6.28 0.88
C MET A 328 -1.47 6.79 0.44
N THR A 329 -1.08 8.01 0.83
CA THR A 329 0.26 8.56 0.57
C THR A 329 1.36 7.66 1.15
N LYS A 330 1.22 7.22 2.40
CA LYS A 330 2.18 6.28 3.01
C LYS A 330 2.24 4.93 2.28
N ALA A 331 1.10 4.42 1.82
CA ALA A 331 1.07 3.18 1.04
C ALA A 331 1.76 3.34 -0.33
N VAL A 332 1.55 4.48 -1.01
CA VAL A 332 2.26 4.82 -2.26
C VAL A 332 3.77 4.90 -2.02
N GLU A 333 4.21 5.55 -0.94
CA GLU A 333 5.61 5.63 -0.56
C GLU A 333 6.21 4.24 -0.27
N GLY A 334 5.47 3.38 0.42
CA GLY A 334 5.87 1.99 0.67
C GLY A 334 6.12 1.21 -0.63
N ILE A 335 5.16 1.25 -1.57
CA ILE A 335 5.33 0.59 -2.89
C ILE A 335 6.51 1.20 -3.67
N ARG A 336 6.73 2.51 -3.57
CA ARG A 336 7.88 3.18 -4.20
C ARG A 336 9.21 2.68 -3.62
N VAL A 337 9.32 2.48 -2.31
CA VAL A 337 10.54 1.92 -1.70
C VAL A 337 10.84 0.52 -2.26
N ILE A 338 9.81 -0.30 -2.45
CA ILE A 338 9.93 -1.63 -3.06
C ILE A 338 10.39 -1.53 -4.52
N GLN A 339 9.77 -0.64 -5.31
CA GLN A 339 10.17 -0.36 -6.69
C GLN A 339 11.64 0.07 -6.78
N ASP A 340 12.06 1.03 -5.95
CA ASP A 340 13.45 1.53 -5.92
C ASP A 340 14.42 0.43 -5.46
N THR A 341 13.97 -0.51 -4.64
CA THR A 341 14.77 -1.68 -4.25
C THR A 341 14.98 -2.61 -5.44
N PHE A 342 13.94 -2.93 -6.21
CA PHE A 342 14.06 -3.73 -7.42
C PHE A 342 14.93 -3.07 -8.50
N ARG A 343 14.77 -1.75 -8.73
CA ARG A 343 15.59 -1.01 -9.69
C ARG A 343 17.08 -1.19 -9.40
N HIS A 344 17.46 -0.94 -8.14
CA HIS A 344 18.86 -1.05 -7.75
C HIS A 344 19.38 -2.49 -7.83
N LEU A 345 18.58 -3.48 -7.43
CA LEU A 345 18.95 -4.89 -7.61
C LEU A 345 19.21 -5.22 -9.09
N GLY A 346 18.43 -4.68 -10.02
CA GLY A 346 18.68 -4.84 -11.45
C GLY A 346 19.97 -4.15 -11.92
N GLU A 347 20.25 -2.94 -11.45
CA GLU A 347 21.44 -2.18 -11.84
C GLU A 347 22.74 -2.72 -11.21
N SER A 348 22.65 -3.27 -10.01
CA SER A 348 23.82 -3.59 -9.19
C SER A 348 24.42 -4.98 -9.43
N LEU A 349 23.76 -5.80 -10.25
CA LEU A 349 24.29 -7.09 -10.70
C LEU A 349 25.31 -6.95 -11.83
N ASP A 350 25.31 -5.83 -12.58
CA ASP A 350 26.25 -5.59 -13.68
C ASP A 350 27.74 -5.62 -13.26
N PRO A 351 28.13 -5.00 -12.13
CA PRO A 351 29.48 -5.16 -11.59
C PRO A 351 29.85 -6.60 -11.23
N VAL A 352 28.90 -7.38 -10.70
CA VAL A 352 29.11 -8.79 -10.32
C VAL A 352 29.37 -9.63 -11.58
N ILE A 353 28.53 -9.46 -12.60
CA ILE A 353 28.66 -10.13 -13.90
C ILE A 353 30.04 -9.82 -14.52
N LYS A 354 30.42 -8.54 -14.57
CA LYS A 354 31.73 -8.11 -15.08
C LYS A 354 32.90 -8.64 -14.25
N ALA A 355 32.74 -8.78 -12.94
CA ALA A 355 33.78 -9.34 -12.08
C ALA A 355 33.96 -10.84 -12.33
N ILE A 356 32.86 -11.60 -12.56
CA ILE A 356 32.92 -13.01 -12.98
C ILE A 356 33.59 -13.15 -14.35
N GLU A 357 33.30 -12.25 -15.29
CA GLU A 357 33.97 -12.23 -16.60
C GLU A 357 35.49 -12.05 -16.50
N LYS A 358 35.95 -11.30 -15.50
CA LYS A 358 37.36 -11.01 -15.23
C LYS A 358 38.05 -12.04 -14.33
N ILE A 359 37.38 -13.11 -13.91
CA ILE A 359 38.05 -14.22 -13.23
C ILE A 359 39.01 -14.85 -14.23
N GLU A 360 40.28 -14.46 -14.12
CA GLU A 360 41.36 -14.87 -15.02
C GLU A 360 41.97 -16.22 -14.62
N LYS A 361 42.62 -16.82 -15.63
CA LYS A 361 43.22 -18.15 -15.61
C LYS A 361 44.48 -18.18 -14.72
N GLY A 362 44.50 -19.05 -13.72
CA GLY A 362 45.72 -19.37 -12.95
C GLY A 362 46.07 -18.39 -11.83
N THR A 363 45.16 -18.13 -10.88
CA THR A 363 45.49 -17.36 -9.67
C THR A 363 46.16 -18.25 -8.63
N SER A 364 47.50 -18.23 -8.59
CA SER A 364 48.33 -18.92 -7.58
C SER A 364 48.29 -18.27 -6.18
N SER A 365 47.17 -17.65 -5.79
CA SER A 365 47.14 -16.81 -4.60
C SER A 365 46.86 -17.64 -3.33
N PRO A 366 47.66 -17.49 -2.25
CA PRO A 366 47.32 -17.96 -0.89
C PRO A 366 45.96 -17.48 -0.38
N LEU A 367 45.37 -16.45 -1.02
CA LEU A 367 44.03 -15.94 -0.74
C LEU A 367 42.90 -16.82 -1.32
N ALA A 368 43.21 -17.86 -2.12
CA ALA A 368 42.19 -18.71 -2.76
C ALA A 368 41.29 -19.45 -1.75
N ALA A 369 41.84 -19.93 -0.63
CA ALA A 369 41.06 -20.59 0.42
C ALA A 369 40.15 -19.59 1.17
N ILE A 370 40.67 -18.40 1.47
CA ILE A 370 39.91 -17.31 2.09
C ILE A 370 38.81 -16.81 1.13
N ARG A 371 39.11 -16.73 -0.17
CA ARG A 371 38.19 -16.38 -1.25
C ARG A 371 37.04 -17.38 -1.37
N LYS A 372 37.35 -18.68 -1.42
CA LYS A 372 36.35 -19.76 -1.45
C LYS A 372 35.45 -19.72 -0.22
N SER A 373 36.03 -19.47 0.94
CA SER A 373 35.29 -19.29 2.20
C SER A 373 34.37 -18.07 2.14
N ASN A 374 34.88 -16.88 1.79
CA ASN A 374 34.10 -15.65 1.79
C ASN A 374 32.97 -15.66 0.76
N ILE A 375 33.21 -16.20 -0.44
CA ILE A 375 32.18 -16.33 -1.48
C ILE A 375 31.11 -17.34 -1.07
N SER A 376 31.49 -18.50 -0.53
CA SER A 376 30.52 -19.50 -0.08
C SER A 376 29.68 -19.00 1.09
N HIS A 377 30.31 -18.34 2.07
CA HIS A 377 29.59 -17.72 3.19
C HIS A 377 28.69 -16.57 2.73
N GLY A 378 29.16 -15.70 1.82
CA GLY A 378 28.35 -14.59 1.30
C GLY A 378 27.10 -15.05 0.54
N VAL A 379 27.22 -16.09 -0.29
CA VAL A 379 26.07 -16.68 -0.99
C VAL A 379 25.12 -17.37 0.00
N GLN A 380 25.64 -18.11 0.98
CA GLN A 380 24.80 -18.76 2.00
C GLN A 380 24.05 -17.75 2.88
N ASP A 381 24.71 -16.65 3.24
CA ASP A 381 24.10 -15.54 3.98
C ASP A 381 22.99 -14.89 3.14
N ALA A 382 23.23 -14.64 1.85
CA ALA A 382 22.23 -14.12 0.93
C ALA A 382 21.01 -15.06 0.80
N VAL A 383 21.23 -16.37 0.66
CA VAL A 383 20.17 -17.38 0.64
C VAL A 383 19.34 -17.34 1.92
N THR A 384 20.01 -17.31 3.08
CA THR A 384 19.35 -17.19 4.40
C THR A 384 18.54 -15.90 4.49
N LYS A 385 19.05 -14.82 3.90
CA LYS A 385 18.36 -13.54 3.88
C LYS A 385 17.10 -13.55 3.02
N TYR A 386 17.16 -14.16 1.84
CA TYR A 386 15.98 -14.31 1.00
C TYR A 386 14.92 -15.22 1.66
N ASP A 387 15.32 -16.20 2.47
CA ASP A 387 14.37 -16.97 3.30
C ASP A 387 13.63 -16.10 4.32
N GLU A 388 14.34 -15.18 5.00
CA GLU A 388 13.73 -14.22 5.91
C GLU A 388 12.74 -13.30 5.15
N ILE A 389 13.14 -12.80 3.98
CA ILE A 389 12.29 -11.95 3.12
C ILE A 389 11.03 -12.69 2.67
N ILE A 390 11.15 -13.96 2.26
CA ILE A 390 10.01 -14.79 1.84
C ILE A 390 9.00 -14.90 2.98
N LYS A 391 9.46 -15.23 4.18
CA LYS A 391 8.62 -15.39 5.36
C LYS A 391 7.87 -14.09 5.69
N GLU A 392 8.58 -12.98 5.77
CA GLU A 392 7.99 -11.68 6.12
C GLU A 392 7.02 -11.17 5.05
N ALA A 393 7.32 -11.40 3.76
CA ALA A 393 6.41 -11.07 2.67
C ALA A 393 5.13 -11.94 2.69
N GLU A 394 5.23 -13.23 3.06
CA GLU A 394 4.07 -14.10 3.25
C GLU A 394 3.19 -13.65 4.41
N ASP A 395 3.79 -13.32 5.56
CA ASP A 395 3.07 -12.87 6.74
C ASP A 395 2.46 -11.48 6.52
N PHE A 396 3.07 -10.66 5.66
CA PHE A 396 2.44 -9.45 5.15
C PHE A 396 1.22 -9.77 4.28
N ALA A 397 1.38 -10.62 3.25
CA ALA A 397 0.30 -10.95 2.32
C ALA A 397 -0.92 -11.58 3.02
N LYS A 398 -0.70 -12.50 3.97
CA LYS A 398 -1.78 -13.13 4.77
C LYS A 398 -2.54 -12.10 5.61
N ALA A 399 -1.84 -11.11 6.16
CA ALA A 399 -2.46 -10.08 6.98
C ALA A 399 -3.20 -9.03 6.12
N ALA A 400 -2.64 -8.64 4.98
CA ALA A 400 -3.26 -7.67 4.06
C ALA A 400 -4.49 -8.23 3.33
N GLN A 401 -4.58 -9.55 3.15
CA GLN A 401 -5.76 -10.25 2.66
C GLN A 401 -6.78 -10.43 3.80
N ILE A 402 -7.62 -9.41 4.05
CA ILE A 402 -8.83 -9.63 4.82
C ILE A 402 -9.75 -10.53 3.99
N LYS A 403 -10.01 -11.75 4.47
CA LYS A 403 -11.19 -12.51 4.04
C LYS A 403 -12.41 -11.70 4.47
N VAL A 404 -13.13 -11.17 3.48
CA VAL A 404 -14.49 -10.68 3.69
C VAL A 404 -15.26 -11.83 4.32
N VAL A 405 -15.59 -11.72 5.60
CA VAL A 405 -16.58 -12.59 6.21
C VAL A 405 -17.89 -12.10 5.63
N ASP A 406 -18.57 -12.96 4.87
CA ASP A 406 -19.87 -12.68 4.26
C ASP A 406 -20.76 -11.91 5.25
N ALA A 407 -21.25 -10.75 4.81
CA ALA A 407 -22.15 -9.89 5.57
C ALA A 407 -23.55 -10.51 5.66
#